data_AF-B6UHX2-F1
#
_entry.id   AF-B6UHX2-F1
#
_cell.length_a   1.000
_cell.length_b   1.000
_cell.length_c   1.000
_cell.angle_alpha   90.00
_cell.angle_beta   90.00
_cell.angle_gamma   90.00
#
_symmetry.space_group_name_H-M   'P 1'
#
loop_
_entity.id
_entity.type
_entity.pdbx_description
1 polymer ?
#
loop_
_entity_poly.entity_id
_entity_poly.type
_entity_poly.pdbx_seq_one_letter_code
_entity_poly.pdbx_strand_id
1 'polypeptide(L)'
;MDSAANWRSTQGTDPAAGGVDPNAAAPAGSDWRTQLQPEARHRIVNKIMETLKKHLPVSVPEGLTELHKIAVRFEEKIYTAATSQVYLT
;
A
#
# COMPACT_ATOMS: atom_id res chain seq x y z
N MET A 1 -10.84 29.99 37.37
CA MET A 1 -10.70 29.12 38.54
C MET A 1 -11.76 28.05 38.43
N ASP A 2 -11.25 26.85 38.15
CA ASP A 2 -11.69 25.57 38.69
C ASP A 2 -12.95 24.94 38.08
N SER A 3 -12.65 23.98 37.21
CA SER A 3 -13.49 22.88 36.80
C SER A 3 -14.05 22.07 37.96
N ALA A 4 -15.12 21.36 37.59
CA ALA A 4 -15.52 20.04 38.05
C ALA A 4 -16.35 19.98 39.33
N ALA A 5 -17.66 19.82 39.14
CA ALA A 5 -18.27 18.53 39.44
C ALA A 5 -19.60 18.39 38.68
N ASN A 6 -19.76 17.27 37.98
CA ASN A 6 -20.58 16.17 38.47
C ASN A 6 -21.31 15.49 37.30
N TRP A 7 -20.85 14.27 37.03
CA TRP A 7 -21.56 13.05 36.62
C TRP A 7 -22.89 13.10 35.82
N ARG A 8 -22.79 12.55 34.60
CA ARG A 8 -23.72 11.61 33.95
C ARG A 8 -25.21 11.71 34.32
N SER A 9 -26.01 12.18 33.35
CA SER A 9 -27.05 11.35 32.72
C SER A 9 -27.62 12.09 31.51
N THR A 10 -27.55 11.46 30.34
CA THR A 10 -28.72 11.06 29.54
C THR A 10 -28.28 10.66 28.14
N GLN A 11 -28.76 9.49 27.76
CA GLN A 11 -28.71 8.83 26.47
C GLN A 11 -29.49 9.63 25.40
N GLY A 12 -29.02 9.58 24.15
CA GLY A 12 -29.74 10.11 22.98
C GLY A 12 -28.76 10.67 21.95
N THR A 13 -28.22 9.82 21.07
CA THR A 13 -28.58 9.83 19.64
C THR A 13 -28.33 11.19 18.97
N ASP A 14 -27.16 11.34 18.33
CA ASP A 14 -27.06 11.69 16.90
C ASP A 14 -25.57 11.73 16.46
N PRO A 15 -25.20 11.12 15.31
CA PRO A 15 -23.83 11.12 14.82
C PRO A 15 -23.64 12.14 13.70
N ALA A 16 -23.07 13.31 13.99
CA ALA A 16 -22.47 14.16 12.94
C ALA A 16 -21.72 15.36 13.53
N ALA A 17 -20.43 15.21 13.84
CA ALA A 17 -19.47 16.30 13.73
C ALA A 17 -18.02 15.80 13.87
N GLY A 18 -17.37 15.61 12.73
CA GLY A 18 -16.07 16.21 12.47
C GLY A 18 -14.91 15.84 13.39
N GLY A 19 -14.42 14.61 13.23
CA GLY A 19 -13.05 14.26 13.58
C GLY A 19 -12.52 13.29 12.52
N VAL A 20 -11.99 13.81 11.40
CA VAL A 20 -11.22 12.96 10.49
C VAL A 20 -9.87 12.73 11.15
N ASP A 21 -9.76 11.61 11.87
CA ASP A 21 -8.47 11.11 12.32
C ASP A 21 -7.59 10.93 11.06
N PRO A 22 -6.36 11.47 11.00
CA PRO A 22 -5.44 11.23 9.88
C PRO A 22 -5.02 9.76 9.73
N ASN A 23 -5.42 8.91 10.68
CA ASN A 23 -5.29 7.46 10.74
C ASN A 23 -6.65 6.73 10.56
N ALA A 24 -7.75 7.46 10.30
CA ALA A 24 -9.01 6.86 9.92
C ALA A 24 -8.82 6.14 8.59
N ALA A 25 -9.05 4.82 8.59
CA ALA A 25 -9.04 3.98 7.41
C ALA A 25 -9.84 4.68 6.30
N ALA A 26 -9.21 4.84 5.13
CA ALA A 26 -9.81 5.47 3.97
C ALA A 26 -11.22 4.89 3.73
N PRO A 27 -12.21 5.73 3.37
CA PRO A 27 -13.54 5.25 3.04
C PRO A 27 -13.40 4.20 1.96
N ALA A 28 -13.97 3.02 2.22
CA ALA A 28 -13.83 1.80 1.44
C ALA A 28 -14.32 1.97 -0.01
N GLY A 29 -13.50 2.57 -0.86
CA GLY A 29 -13.34 2.11 -2.22
C GLY A 29 -12.48 0.86 -2.11
N SER A 30 -13.06 -0.31 -2.42
CA SER A 30 -12.48 -1.65 -2.30
C SER A 30 -10.95 -1.64 -2.27
N ASP A 31 -10.35 -2.18 -1.20
CA ASP A 31 -8.89 -2.29 -1.05
C ASP A 31 -8.29 -2.76 -2.38
N TRP A 32 -7.50 -1.90 -3.02
CA TRP A 32 -7.01 -2.12 -4.37
C TRP A 32 -6.20 -3.42 -4.48
N ARG A 33 -5.65 -3.88 -3.36
CA ARG A 33 -4.98 -5.19 -3.24
C ARG A 33 -5.93 -6.35 -3.49
N THR A 34 -7.18 -6.25 -3.03
CA THR A 34 -8.22 -7.27 -3.26
C THR A 34 -8.65 -7.36 -4.73
N GLN A 35 -8.40 -6.30 -5.51
CA GLN A 35 -8.70 -6.23 -6.94
C GLN A 35 -7.51 -6.62 -7.81
N LEU A 36 -6.30 -6.68 -7.24
CA LEU A 36 -5.08 -6.96 -7.98
C LEU A 36 -4.89 -8.46 -8.18
N GLN A 37 -5.03 -8.91 -9.42
CA GLN A 37 -4.80 -10.31 -9.79
C GLN A 37 -3.32 -10.72 -9.60
N PRO A 38 -3.02 -11.97 -9.20
CA PRO A 38 -1.65 -12.48 -9.11
C PRO A 38 -0.84 -12.28 -10.41
N GLU A 39 -1.49 -12.42 -11.56
CA GLU A 39 -0.89 -12.23 -12.88
C GLU A 39 -0.47 -10.77 -13.09
N ALA A 40 -1.21 -9.81 -12.54
CA ALA A 40 -0.85 -8.39 -12.61
C ALA A 40 0.43 -8.11 -11.80
N ARG A 41 0.57 -8.74 -10.62
CA ARG A 41 1.80 -8.67 -9.81
C ARG A 41 2.99 -9.23 -10.56
N HIS A 42 2.82 -10.38 -11.21
CA HIS A 42 3.85 -10.96 -12.07
C HIS A 42 4.24 -10.03 -13.24
N ARG A 43 3.28 -9.36 -13.86
CA ARG A 43 3.58 -8.37 -14.92
C ARG A 43 4.39 -7.19 -14.40
N ILE A 44 4.16 -6.75 -13.17
CA ILE A 44 4.94 -5.69 -12.51
C ILE A 44 6.37 -6.16 -12.28
N VAL A 45 6.57 -7.36 -11.72
CA VAL A 45 7.91 -7.96 -11.56
C VAL A 45 8.64 -8.04 -12.91
N ASN A 46 7.95 -8.49 -13.97
CA ASN A 46 8.53 -8.55 -15.31
C ASN A 46 8.94 -7.17 -15.84
N LYS A 47 8.11 -6.13 -15.67
CA LYS A 47 8.47 -4.75 -16.05
C LYS A 47 9.72 -4.25 -15.30
N ILE A 48 9.81 -4.53 -14.00
CA ILE A 48 10.98 -4.18 -13.19
C ILE A 48 12.21 -4.93 -13.70
N MET A 49 12.09 -6.23 -13.96
CA MET A 49 13.15 -7.07 -14.49
C MET A 49 13.67 -6.58 -15.85
N GLU A 50 12.78 -6.24 -16.78
CA GLU A 50 13.15 -5.69 -18.09
C GLU A 50 13.87 -4.34 -17.96
N THR A 51 13.46 -3.51 -16.99
CA THR A 51 14.12 -2.25 -16.68
C THR A 51 15.53 -2.49 -16.15
N LEU A 52 15.69 -3.42 -15.19
CA LEU A 52 16.98 -3.78 -14.62
C LEU A 52 17.94 -4.32 -15.68
N LYS A 53 17.49 -5.20 -16.58
CA LYS A 53 18.29 -5.73 -17.70
C LYS A 53 18.76 -4.65 -18.67
N LYS A 54 17.97 -3.59 -18.90
CA LYS A 54 18.36 -2.48 -19.78
C LYS A 54 19.46 -1.61 -19.18
N HIS A 55 19.49 -1.48 -17.85
CA HIS A 55 20.44 -0.60 -17.16
C HIS A 55 21.69 -1.32 -16.65
N LEU A 56 21.65 -2.66 -16.58
CA LEU A 56 22.75 -3.47 -16.08
C LEU A 56 23.26 -4.37 -17.21
N PRO A 57 24.53 -4.24 -17.64
CA PRO A 57 25.15 -5.20 -18.54
C PRO A 57 25.35 -6.52 -17.78
N VAL A 58 24.32 -7.35 -17.75
CA VAL A 58 24.36 -8.65 -17.09
C VAL A 58 24.86 -9.69 -18.08
N SER A 59 26.09 -10.16 -17.86
CA SER A 59 26.78 -11.09 -18.77
C SER A 59 26.79 -12.54 -18.26
N VAL A 60 26.24 -12.82 -17.07
CA VAL A 60 26.37 -14.12 -16.38
C VAL A 60 25.00 -14.60 -15.87
N PRO A 61 24.66 -15.90 -15.98
CA PRO A 61 23.40 -16.48 -15.51
C PRO A 61 23.08 -16.22 -14.03
N GLU A 62 24.08 -16.24 -13.13
CA GLU A 62 23.93 -15.85 -11.72
C GLU A 62 23.36 -14.42 -11.58
N GLY A 63 23.80 -13.48 -12.43
CA GLY A 63 23.33 -12.10 -12.37
C GLY A 63 21.84 -11.97 -12.67
N LEU A 64 21.30 -12.79 -13.58
CA LEU A 64 19.87 -12.81 -13.88
C LEU A 64 19.04 -13.31 -12.69
N THR A 65 19.55 -14.31 -11.96
CA THR A 65 18.88 -14.80 -10.75
C THR A 65 18.82 -13.72 -9.67
N GLU A 66 19.93 -12.99 -9.45
CA GLU A 66 19.98 -11.89 -8.50
C GLU A 66 19.08 -10.71 -8.92
N LEU A 67 19.04 -10.37 -10.20
CA LEU A 67 18.10 -9.37 -10.72
C LEU A 67 16.65 -9.75 -10.48
N HIS A 68 16.30 -11.02 -10.67
CA HIS A 68 14.95 -11.50 -10.41
C HIS A 68 14.59 -11.37 -8.93
N LYS A 69 15.50 -11.76 -8.01
CA LYS A 69 15.31 -11.57 -6.57
C LYS A 69 15.12 -10.09 -6.21
N ILE A 70 15.91 -9.20 -6.83
CA ILE A 70 15.78 -7.76 -6.65
C ILE A 70 14.41 -7.28 -7.13
N ALA A 71 13.98 -7.69 -8.33
CA ALA A 71 12.68 -7.30 -8.90
C ALA A 71 11.50 -7.71 -8.01
N VAL A 72 11.51 -8.94 -7.50
CA VAL A 72 10.49 -9.44 -6.56
C VAL A 72 10.48 -8.62 -5.26
N ARG A 73 11.65 -8.33 -4.69
CA ARG A 73 11.75 -7.51 -3.46
C ARG A 73 11.27 -6.07 -3.67
N PHE A 74 11.52 -5.49 -4.85
CA PHE A 74 11.01 -4.17 -5.19
C PHE A 74 9.48 -4.18 -5.27
N GLU A 75 8.91 -5.15 -6.01
CA GLU A 75 7.47 -5.28 -6.12
C GLU A 75 6.81 -5.46 -4.76
N GLU A 76 7.34 -6.34 -3.91
CA GLU A 76 6.79 -6.61 -2.57
C GLU A 76 6.82 -5.37 -1.67
N LYS A 77 7.92 -4.60 -1.71
CA LYS A 77 8.03 -3.35 -0.98
C LYS A 77 7.00 -2.32 -1.43
N ILE A 78 6.72 -2.20 -2.73
CA ILE A 78 5.71 -1.26 -3.21
C ILE A 78 4.31 -1.79 -2.93
N TYR A 79 4.06 -3.08 -3.13
CA TYR A 79 2.77 -3.71 -2.83
C TYR A 79 2.36 -3.52 -1.36
N THR A 80 3.32 -3.59 -0.44
CA THR A 80 3.07 -3.36 0.99
C THR A 80 2.97 -1.88 1.35
N ALA A 81 3.80 -1.01 0.77
CA ALA A 81 3.80 0.42 1.11
C ALA A 81 2.71 1.25 0.41
N ALA A 82 2.24 0.85 -0.78
CA ALA A 82 1.32 1.65 -1.56
C ALA A 82 -0.08 1.74 -0.92
N THR A 83 -0.64 2.94 -0.84
CA THR A 83 -2.01 3.16 -0.36
C THR A 83 -3.04 3.18 -1.48
N SER A 84 -2.59 3.20 -2.74
CA SER A 84 -3.43 3.15 -3.94
C SER A 84 -2.69 2.54 -5.13
N GLN A 85 -3.45 2.02 -6.11
CA GLN A 85 -2.93 1.36 -7.30
C GLN A 85 -2.24 2.30 -8.31
N VAL A 86 -2.51 3.62 -8.25
CA VAL A 86 -2.00 4.59 -9.24
C VAL A 86 -0.47 4.60 -9.34
N TYR A 87 0.24 4.18 -8.29
CA TYR A 87 1.71 4.14 -8.27
C TYR A 87 2.31 2.83 -8.84
N LEU A 88 1.49 1.92 -9.38
CA LEU A 88 1.92 0.60 -9.88
C LEU A 88 1.84 0.40 -11.41
N THR A 89 1.35 1.40 -12.16
CA THR A 89 1.16 1.31 -13.62
C THR A 89 2.30 1.95 -14.41
#